data_AF-A0A969RRS3-F1
#
_entry.id   AF-A0A969RRS3-F1
#
_cell.length_a   1.000
_cell.length_b   1.000
_cell.length_c   1.000
_cell.angle_alpha   90.00
_cell.angle_beta   90.00
_cell.angle_gamma   90.00
#
_symmetry.space_group_name_H-M   'P 1'
#
loop_
_entity.id
_entity.type
_entity.pdbx_description
1 polymer ?
#
loop_
_entity_poly.entity_id
_entity_poly.type
_entity_poly.pdbx_seq_one_letter_code
_entity_poly.pdbx_strand_id
1 'polypeptide(L)'
;MGLPNTPVNRTFTQQKASQIELDIISGNFDDTLKKYKPKRTTTKNLEPITAGDVFEKFMVDQEKTKGLQVGSVCRYTGALRQLQRFFKDKPVQS
;
A
#
# COMPACT_ATOMS: atom_id res chain seq x y z
N MET A 1 6.91 4.18 17.74
CA MET A 1 5.55 4.70 17.99
C MET A 1 5.13 5.45 16.74
N GLY A 2 4.17 5.00 15.93
CA GLY A 2 3.90 5.77 14.70
C GLY A 2 3.04 5.09 13.65
N LEU A 3 1.82 4.68 14.02
CA LEU A 3 0.76 4.50 13.03
C LEU A 3 -0.26 5.63 13.23
N PRO A 4 -0.77 6.25 12.15
CA PRO A 4 -1.84 7.23 12.27
C PRO A 4 -3.03 6.62 13.00
N ASN A 5 -3.69 7.39 13.87
CA ASN A 5 -4.88 6.94 14.58
C ASN A 5 -6.07 6.87 13.60
N THR A 6 -6.13 5.79 12.83
CA THR A 6 -7.25 5.44 11.95
C THR A 6 -8.09 4.36 12.62
N PRO A 7 -9.41 4.26 12.31
CA PRO A 7 -10.25 3.20 12.84
C PRO A 7 -9.69 1.79 12.60
N VAL A 8 -9.10 1.55 11.43
CA VAL A 8 -8.47 0.28 11.06
C VAL A 8 -7.26 -0.02 11.95
N ASN A 9 -6.38 0.97 12.15
CA ASN A 9 -5.21 0.81 13.02
C ASN A 9 -5.61 0.57 14.47
N ARG A 10 -6.68 1.22 14.94
CA ARG A 10 -7.23 1.02 16.28
C ARG A 10 -7.77 -0.39 16.48
N THR A 11 -8.54 -0.92 15.53
CA THR A 11 -9.03 -2.31 15.58
C THR A 11 -7.87 -3.30 15.58
N PHE A 12 -6.87 -3.10 14.73
CA PHE A 12 -5.69 -3.96 14.69
C PHE A 12 -4.91 -3.94 16.02
N THR A 13 -4.73 -2.76 16.62
CA THR A 13 -4.09 -2.65 17.94
C THR A 13 -4.89 -3.36 19.03
N GLN A 14 -6.22 -3.27 18.99
CA GLN A 14 -7.09 -3.94 19.97
C GLN A 14 -6.99 -5.46 19.84
N GLN A 15 -7.01 -5.99 18.62
CA GLN A 15 -6.83 -7.43 18.37
C GLN A 15 -5.49 -7.94 18.92
N LYS A 16 -4.42 -7.14 18.78
CA LYS A 16 -3.10 -7.50 19.31
C LYS A 16 -3.05 -7.45 20.83
N ALA A 17 -3.71 -6.49 21.46
CA ALA A 17 -3.84 -6.43 22.91
C ALA A 17 -4.55 -7.68 23.46
N SER A 18 -5.70 -8.06 22.87
CA SER A 18 -6.42 -9.28 23.26
C SER A 18 -5.59 -10.55 23.05
N GLN A 19 -4.80 -10.61 21.97
CA GLN A 19 -3.89 -11.72 21.73
C GLN A 19 -2.82 -11.85 22.83
N ILE A 20 -2.26 -10.72 23.29
CA ILE A 20 -1.29 -10.69 24.38
C ILE A 20 -1.93 -11.15 25.69
N GLU A 21 -3.12 -10.65 26.02
CA GLU A 21 -3.84 -11.02 27.25
C GLU A 21 -4.11 -12.53 27.32
N LEU A 22 -4.56 -13.14 26.22
CA LEU A 22 -4.79 -14.59 26.14
C LEU A 22 -3.49 -15.39 26.29
N ASP A 23 -2.40 -14.91 25.70
CA ASP A 23 -1.10 -15.58 25.80
C ASP A 23 -0.54 -15.49 27.24
N ILE A 24 -0.81 -14.39 27.96
CA ILE A 24 -0.46 -14.26 29.39
C ILE A 24 -1.21 -15.30 30.22
N ILE A 25 -2.52 -15.42 30.04
CA ILE A 25 -3.36 -16.36 30.81
C ILE A 25 -2.96 -17.81 30.52
N SER A 26 -2.62 -18.12 29.27
CA SER A 26 -2.27 -19.49 28.84
C SER A 26 -0.79 -19.84 29.05
N GLY A 27 0.04 -18.93 29.56
CA GLY A 27 1.48 -19.15 29.75
C GLY A 27 2.30 -19.18 28.45
N ASN A 28 1.74 -18.71 27.33
CA ASN A 28 2.38 -18.65 26.01
C ASN A 28 2.87 -17.22 25.66
N PHE A 29 3.00 -16.36 26.66
CA PHE A 29 3.44 -14.98 26.48
C PHE A 29 4.91 -14.91 26.03
N ASP A 30 5.16 -14.14 24.97
CA ASP A 30 6.50 -13.87 24.45
C ASP A 30 7.01 -12.53 24.98
N ASP A 31 7.84 -12.56 26.02
CA ASP A 31 8.49 -11.38 26.63
C ASP A 31 9.32 -10.57 25.60
N THR A 32 9.80 -11.21 24.52
CA THR A 32 10.57 -10.52 23.48
C THR A 32 9.69 -9.67 22.54
N LEU A 33 8.37 -9.82 22.66
CA LEU A 33 7.34 -9.22 21.82
C LEU A 33 7.49 -9.50 20.32
N LYS A 34 8.36 -10.44 19.92
CA LYS A 34 8.64 -10.74 18.51
C LYS A 34 7.40 -11.34 17.84
N LYS A 35 6.65 -12.17 18.57
CA LYS A 35 5.37 -12.77 18.13
C LYS A 35 4.29 -11.72 17.79
N TYR A 36 4.27 -10.61 18.53
CA TYR A 36 3.21 -9.59 18.43
C TYR A 36 3.55 -8.44 17.49
N LYS A 37 4.83 -8.30 17.11
CA LYS A 37 5.25 -7.27 16.16
C LYS A 37 4.46 -7.45 14.85
N PRO A 38 3.90 -6.36 14.30
CA PRO A 38 3.40 -6.41 12.93
C PRO A 38 4.55 -6.93 12.08
N LYS A 39 4.33 -8.05 11.39
CA LYS A 39 5.22 -8.42 10.30
C LYS A 39 5.18 -7.20 9.41
N ARG A 40 6.27 -6.44 9.37
CA ARG A 40 6.47 -5.49 8.28
C ARG A 40 6.21 -6.37 7.08
N THR A 41 5.19 -6.04 6.30
CA THR A 41 5.17 -6.45 4.92
C THR A 41 6.43 -5.82 4.34
N THR A 42 7.60 -6.44 4.59
CA THR A 42 8.64 -6.53 3.58
C THR A 42 7.84 -6.85 2.35
N THR A 43 7.89 -5.92 1.42
CA THR A 43 7.47 -5.93 0.01
C THR A 43 7.79 -7.28 -0.65
N LYS A 44 7.19 -8.35 -0.13
CA LYS A 44 7.32 -9.71 -0.62
C LYS A 44 6.20 -9.82 -1.62
N ASN A 45 6.59 -9.73 -2.89
CA ASN A 45 5.78 -9.91 -4.09
C ASN A 45 4.88 -8.71 -4.46
N LEU A 46 5.41 -7.49 -4.39
CA LEU A 46 4.93 -6.50 -5.35
C LEU A 46 5.75 -6.73 -6.61
N GLU A 47 5.11 -7.23 -7.66
CA GLU A 47 5.66 -7.15 -9.01
C GLU A 47 6.21 -5.73 -9.20
N PRO A 48 7.42 -5.58 -9.75
CA PRO A 48 8.03 -4.27 -9.95
C PRO A 48 7.06 -3.39 -10.75
N ILE A 49 6.40 -2.46 -10.06
CA ILE A 49 5.45 -1.56 -10.71
C ILE A 49 6.25 -0.45 -11.41
N THR A 50 5.98 -0.26 -12.69
CA THR A 50 6.63 0.79 -13.47
C THR A 50 5.93 2.12 -13.27
N ALA A 51 6.62 3.22 -13.62
CA ALA A 51 6.00 4.54 -13.63
C ALA A 51 4.78 4.62 -14.57
N GLY A 52 4.78 3.83 -15.65
CA GLY A 52 3.64 3.70 -16.56
C GLY A 52 2.42 3.10 -15.88
N ASP A 53 2.61 2.00 -15.14
CA ASP A 53 1.52 1.29 -14.47
C ASP A 53 0.88 2.15 -13.35
N VAL A 54 1.69 2.93 -12.63
CA VAL A 54 1.19 3.88 -11.63
C VAL A 54 0.35 4.97 -12.31
N PHE A 55 0.83 5.51 -13.43
CA PHE A 55 0.14 6.57 -14.15
C PHE A 55 -1.17 6.08 -14.79
N GLU A 56 -1.20 4.84 -15.28
CA GLU A 56 -2.42 4.22 -15.79
C GLU A 56 -3.47 4.04 -14.69
N LYS A 57 -3.08 3.55 -13.51
CA LYS A 57 -3.98 3.45 -12.34
C LYS A 57 -4.52 4.83 -11.93
N PHE A 58 -3.68 5.86 -11.99
CA PHE A 58 -4.11 7.23 -11.75
C PHE A 58 -5.16 7.69 -12.76
N MET A 59 -4.99 7.42 -14.05
CA MET A 59 -5.97 7.78 -15.08
C MET A 59 -7.35 7.13 -14.81
N VAL A 60 -7.37 5.84 -14.48
CA VAL A 60 -8.60 5.09 -14.14
C VAL A 60 -9.30 5.69 -12.92
N ASP A 61 -8.53 6.09 -11.91
CA ASP A 61 -9.08 6.73 -10.71
C ASP A 61 -9.64 8.14 -11.00
N GLN A 62 -8.93 8.94 -11.80
CA GLN A 62 -9.41 10.25 -12.21
C GLN A 62 -10.68 10.16 -13.08
N GLU A 63 -10.80 9.15 -13.93
CA GLU A 63 -12.01 8.91 -14.72
C GLU A 63 -13.22 8.63 -13.81
N LYS A 64 -13.05 7.74 -12.83
CA LYS A 64 -14.10 7.37 -11.87
C LYS A 64 -14.51 8.53 -10.96
N THR A 65 -13.55 9.33 -10.51
CA THR A 65 -13.79 10.38 -9.50
C THR A 65 -14.25 11.70 -10.09
N LYS A 66 -13.76 12.06 -11.29
CA LYS A 66 -13.98 13.39 -11.89
C LYS A 66 -14.71 13.37 -13.22
N GLY A 67 -14.96 12.20 -13.82
CA GLY A 67 -15.59 12.10 -15.14
C GLY A 67 -14.73 12.78 -16.20
N LEU A 68 -13.59 12.18 -16.52
CA LEU A 68 -12.59 12.80 -17.38
C LEU A 68 -13.17 13.15 -18.77
N GLN A 69 -13.03 14.42 -19.18
CA GLN A 69 -13.34 14.81 -20.56
C GLN A 69 -12.39 14.10 -21.54
N VAL A 70 -12.90 13.75 -22.73
CA VAL A 70 -12.17 13.02 -23.79
C VAL A 70 -10.82 13.68 -24.15
N GLY A 71 -10.76 15.02 -24.13
CA GLY A 71 -9.52 15.75 -24.39
C GLY A 71 -8.43 15.54 -23.33
N SER A 72 -8.80 15.33 -22.06
CA SER A 72 -7.87 15.03 -20.97
C SER A 72 -7.30 13.61 -21.11
N VAL A 73 -8.13 12.65 -21.52
CA VAL A 73 -7.70 11.28 -21.81
C VAL A 73 -6.62 11.28 -22.90
N CYS A 74 -6.84 12.02 -24.00
CA CYS A 74 -5.87 12.12 -25.10
C CYS A 74 -4.51 12.72 -24.67
N ARG A 75 -4.51 13.71 -23.77
CA ARG A 75 -3.26 14.27 -23.23
C ARG A 75 -2.54 13.27 -22.33
N TYR A 76 -3.29 12.55 -21.49
CA TYR A 76 -2.73 11.55 -20.59
C TYR A 76 -2.16 10.36 -21.32
N THR A 77 -2.75 9.91 -22.43
CA THR A 77 -2.16 8.84 -23.26
C THR A 77 -0.82 9.27 -23.88
N GLY A 78 -0.70 10.53 -24.31
CA GLY A 78 0.56 11.11 -24.77
C GLY A 78 1.64 11.14 -23.68
N ALA A 79 1.27 11.56 -22.46
CA ALA A 79 2.16 11.55 -21.31
C ALA A 79 2.58 10.14 -20.90
N LEU A 80 1.64 9.18 -20.88
CA LEU A 80 1.90 7.77 -20.57
C LEU A 80 2.95 7.19 -21.53
N ARG A 81 2.83 7.47 -22.83
CA ARG A 81 3.80 7.00 -23.84
C ARG A 81 5.21 7.55 -23.59
N GLN A 82 5.32 8.80 -23.15
CA GLN A 82 6.63 9.39 -22.80
C GLN A 82 7.20 8.76 -21.52
N LEU A 83 6.36 8.53 -20.50
CA LEU A 83 6.77 7.86 -19.26
C LEU A 83 7.26 6.43 -19.53
N GLN A 84 6.52 5.65 -20.30
CA GLN A 84 6.92 4.31 -20.71
C GLN A 84 8.23 4.31 -21.51
N ARG A 85 8.41 5.28 -22.42
CA ARG A 85 9.64 5.40 -23.21
C ARG A 85 10.86 5.79 -22.36
N PHE A 86 10.67 6.71 -21.41
CA PHE A 86 11.75 7.26 -20.60
C PHE A 86 12.16 6.32 -19.47
N PHE A 87 11.19 5.77 -18.74
CA PHE A 87 11.43 4.88 -17.59
C PHE A 87 11.58 3.41 -17.99
N LYS A 88 11.02 2.97 -19.13
CA LYS A 88 11.01 1.56 -19.55
C LYS A 88 10.53 0.66 -18.40
N ASP A 89 11.21 -0.47 -18.18
CA ASP A 89 10.93 -1.42 -17.10
C ASP A 89 11.59 -1.04 -15.76
N LYS A 90 12.01 0.22 -15.58
CA LYS A 90 12.61 0.63 -14.30
C LYS A 90 11.53 0.63 -13.21
N PRO A 91 11.72 -0.14 -12.12
CA PRO A 91 10.76 -0.15 -11.02
C PRO A 91 10.77 1.17 -10.28
N VAL A 92 9.59 1.61 -9.86
CA VAL A 92 9.46 2.76 -8.95
C VAL A 92 10.02 2.39 -7.58
N GLN A 93 11.02 3.12 -7.11
CA GLN A 93 11.52 2.99 -5.73
C GLN A 93 10.59 3.80 -4.80
N SER A 94 9.98 3.13 -3.82
CA SER A 94 9.10 3.72 -2.81
C SER A 94 9.85 4.14 -1.56
#